data_AF-A0A1Y2X778-F1
#
_entry.id   AF-A0A1Y2X778-F1
#
_cell.length_a   1.000
_cell.length_b   1.000
_cell.length_c   1.000
_cell.angle_alpha   90.00
_cell.angle_beta   90.00
_cell.angle_gamma   90.00
#
_symmetry.space_group_name_H-M   'P 1'
#
loop_
_entity.id
_entity.type
_entity.pdbx_description
1 polymer ?
#
loop_
_entity_poly.entity_id
_entity_poly.type
_entity_poly.pdbx_seq_one_letter_code
_entity_poly.pdbx_strand_id
1 'polypeptide(L)'
;MLNGAPDSSTSSSATTIDQATALSYYLGAKKRLGLLEPSILQVQRLFLCGVFGMYLLKPLRAWSYFHQASVSFRNFVWMQTQTRVGGIFETQRLEQRLHWSCMKSGLEIRPEIPLPSSGIARFDYPDMFPSPPSELASPSSQPQELGGLPPDIGPEEERSWFYYLAEISYRRMMNRAVVTLRRNGENDWIRDIESILKRSDDLDEQIKVWFAFPDLDPD
;
A
#
# COMPACT_ATOMS: atom_id res chain seq x y z
N MET A 1 -16.94 -52.45 -21.77
CA MET A 1 -16.87 -52.18 -20.32
C MET A 1 -15.46 -51.72 -20.00
N LEU A 2 -15.36 -50.42 -19.67
CA LEU A 2 -14.32 -49.67 -18.94
C LEU A 2 -12.84 -50.09 -19.05
N ASN A 3 -12.11 -49.31 -19.85
CA ASN A 3 -10.66 -49.10 -19.76
C ASN A 3 -10.31 -48.45 -18.40
N GLY A 4 -9.30 -49.00 -17.71
CA GLY A 4 -8.69 -48.41 -16.52
C GLY A 4 -7.85 -47.19 -16.89
N ALA A 5 -8.20 -46.04 -16.33
CA ALA A 5 -7.38 -44.83 -16.37
C ALA A 5 -6.19 -44.97 -15.41
N PRO A 6 -4.99 -44.49 -15.77
CA PRO A 6 -3.93 -44.30 -14.79
C PRO A 6 -4.21 -43.03 -13.98
N ASP A 7 -4.19 -43.18 -12.65
CA ASP A 7 -4.29 -42.08 -11.69
C ASP A 7 -3.05 -41.18 -11.82
N SER A 8 -3.18 -40.12 -12.62
CA SER A 8 -2.24 -39.01 -12.66
C SER A 8 -2.33 -38.24 -11.36
N SER A 9 -1.56 -38.68 -10.36
CA SER A 9 -1.25 -37.93 -9.15
C SER A 9 -0.33 -36.76 -9.51
N THR A 10 -0.91 -35.71 -10.09
CA THR A 10 -0.25 -34.40 -10.18
C THR A 10 -0.22 -33.80 -8.78
N SER A 11 0.72 -34.26 -7.96
CA SER A 11 1.12 -33.59 -6.73
C SER A 11 1.74 -32.26 -7.15
N SER A 12 0.91 -31.22 -7.24
CA SER A 12 1.36 -29.84 -7.21
C SER A 12 2.10 -29.63 -5.90
N SER A 13 3.42 -29.75 -5.94
CA SER A 13 4.32 -29.36 -4.85
C SER A 13 4.29 -27.84 -4.78
N ALA A 14 3.21 -27.29 -4.23
CA ALA A 14 3.23 -25.94 -3.69
C ALA A 14 4.31 -25.93 -2.62
N THR A 15 5.46 -25.31 -2.93
CA THR A 15 6.58 -25.15 -2.02
C THR A 15 6.09 -24.39 -0.80
N THR A 16 5.66 -25.11 0.22
CA THR A 16 5.27 -24.53 1.50
C THR A 16 6.56 -23.99 2.11
N ILE A 17 6.78 -22.68 1.93
CA ILE A 17 7.92 -22.00 2.54
C ILE A 17 7.81 -22.22 4.05
N ASP A 18 8.74 -23.00 4.59
CA ASP A 18 8.80 -23.31 6.00
C ASP A 18 8.90 -22.02 6.84
N GLN A 19 8.06 -21.94 7.88
CA GLN A 19 7.98 -20.77 8.76
C GLN A 19 9.32 -20.46 9.43
N ALA A 20 10.10 -21.49 9.79
CA ALA A 20 11.42 -21.28 10.39
C ALA A 20 12.40 -20.65 9.40
N THR A 21 12.34 -21.07 8.13
CA THR A 21 13.09 -20.46 7.04
C THR A 21 12.73 -18.98 6.86
N ALA A 22 11.43 -18.62 6.80
CA ALA A 22 10.99 -17.24 6.69
C ALA A 22 11.46 -16.37 7.88
N LEU A 23 11.41 -16.91 9.10
CA LEU A 23 11.91 -16.25 10.30
C LEU A 23 13.42 -16.00 10.23
N SER A 24 14.20 -16.96 9.69
CA SER A 24 15.65 -16.80 9.54
C SER A 24 16.01 -15.64 8.60
N TYR A 25 15.31 -15.51 7.47
CA TYR A 25 15.50 -14.40 6.53
C TYR A 25 15.10 -13.06 7.16
N TYR A 26 13.97 -13.03 7.87
CA TYR A 26 13.54 -11.84 8.59
C TYR A 26 14.57 -11.38 9.64
N LEU A 27 15.10 -12.30 10.44
CA LEU A 27 16.13 -11.98 11.44
C LEU A 27 17.42 -11.48 10.80
N GLY A 28 17.84 -12.11 9.69
CA GLY A 28 18.98 -11.65 8.90
C GLY A 28 18.80 -10.23 8.36
N ALA A 29 17.62 -9.92 7.81
CA ALA A 29 17.29 -8.58 7.34
C ALA A 29 17.24 -7.56 8.48
N LYS A 30 16.62 -7.91 9.61
CA LYS A 30 16.49 -7.04 10.78
C LYS A 30 17.85 -6.63 11.35
N LYS A 31 18.84 -7.53 11.39
CA LYS A 31 20.20 -7.23 11.87
C LYS A 31 20.90 -6.13 11.04
N ARG A 32 20.52 -5.98 9.77
CA ARG A 32 21.13 -5.01 8.84
C ARG A 32 20.42 -3.66 8.82
N LEU A 33 19.25 -3.52 9.45
CA LEU A 33 18.48 -2.27 9.44
C LEU A 33 19.27 -1.09 10.02
N GLY A 34 20.00 -1.30 11.11
CA GLY A 34 20.77 -0.25 11.79
C GLY A 34 22.02 0.20 11.05
N LEU A 35 22.42 -0.49 9.98
CA LEU A 35 23.60 -0.16 9.18
C LEU A 35 23.26 0.60 7.90
N LEU A 36 21.97 0.90 7.68
CA LEU A 36 21.50 1.57 6.48
C LEU A 36 21.52 3.07 6.66
N GLU A 37 22.21 3.76 5.76
CA GLU A 37 22.07 5.19 5.56
C GLU A 37 20.64 5.55 5.09
N PRO A 38 20.18 6.80 5.35
CA PRO A 38 18.90 7.29 4.85
C PRO A 38 18.76 7.09 3.35
N SER A 39 17.86 6.18 2.96
CA SER A 39 17.69 5.76 1.57
C SER A 39 16.30 5.18 1.36
N ILE A 40 15.83 5.16 0.11
CA ILE A 40 14.57 4.50 -0.24
C ILE A 40 14.59 3.00 0.10
N LEU A 41 15.76 2.36 0.01
CA LEU A 41 15.96 0.97 0.41
C LEU A 41 15.73 0.74 1.91
N GLN A 42 16.14 1.70 2.75
CA GLN A 42 15.85 1.65 4.18
C GLN A 42 14.34 1.70 4.44
N VAL A 43 13.62 2.59 3.75
CA VAL A 43 12.15 2.70 3.84
C VAL A 43 11.49 1.38 3.46
N GLN A 44 11.88 0.79 2.32
CA GLN A 44 11.34 -0.48 1.84
C GLN A 44 11.56 -1.61 2.85
N ARG A 45 12.77 -1.73 3.42
CA ARG A 45 13.09 -2.77 4.40
C ARG A 45 12.32 -2.59 5.70
N LEU A 46 12.18 -1.36 6.19
CA LEU A 46 11.35 -1.06 7.36
C LEU A 46 9.89 -1.43 7.09
N PHE A 47 9.35 -1.04 5.93
CA PHE A 47 7.98 -1.36 5.54
C PHE A 47 7.74 -2.88 5.51
N LEU A 48 8.60 -3.65 4.84
CA LEU A 48 8.48 -5.11 4.77
C LEU A 48 8.63 -5.78 6.16
N CYS A 49 9.45 -5.23 7.04
CA CYS A 49 9.52 -5.69 8.43
C CYS A 49 8.20 -5.47 9.19
N GLY A 50 7.49 -4.38 8.89
CA GLY A 50 6.16 -4.11 9.41
C GLY A 50 5.14 -5.12 8.90
N VAL A 51 5.10 -5.35 7.58
CA VAL A 51 4.22 -6.34 6.94
C VAL A 51 4.45 -7.74 7.53
N PHE A 52 5.71 -8.18 7.64
CA PHE A 52 6.02 -9.47 8.26
C PHE A 52 5.61 -9.50 9.74
N GLY A 53 5.72 -8.38 10.46
CA GLY A 53 5.21 -8.25 11.82
C GLY A 53 3.69 -8.46 11.94
N MET A 54 2.92 -8.04 10.93
CA MET A 54 1.48 -8.30 10.86
C MET A 54 1.17 -9.78 10.64
N TYR A 55 1.92 -10.47 9.76
CA TYR A 55 1.80 -11.92 9.60
C TYR A 55 2.13 -12.70 10.88
N LEU A 56 2.99 -12.17 11.74
CA LEU A 56 3.30 -12.73 13.04
C LEU A 56 2.32 -12.32 14.16
N LEU A 57 1.22 -11.63 13.83
CA LEU A 57 0.25 -11.09 14.79
C LEU A 57 0.91 -10.22 15.89
N LYS A 58 1.90 -9.41 15.51
CA LYS A 58 2.61 -8.49 16.42
C LYS A 58 2.33 -7.03 16.03
N PRO A 59 1.08 -6.54 16.20
CA PRO A 59 0.64 -5.26 15.68
C PRO A 59 1.45 -4.08 16.23
N LEU A 60 1.75 -4.05 17.54
CA LEU A 60 2.56 -2.97 18.12
C LEU A 60 3.97 -2.89 17.51
N ARG A 61 4.56 -4.05 17.22
CA ARG A 61 5.87 -4.11 16.57
C ARG A 61 5.78 -3.71 15.11
N ALA A 62 4.75 -4.19 14.39
CA ALA A 62 4.48 -3.79 13.01
C ALA A 62 4.30 -2.27 12.90
N TRP A 63 3.51 -1.68 13.79
CA TRP A 63 3.32 -0.23 13.89
C TRP A 63 4.63 0.51 14.07
N SER A 64 5.52 0.05 14.95
CA SER A 64 6.82 0.70 15.15
C SER A 64 7.65 0.75 13.86
N TYR A 65 7.55 -0.28 13.02
CA TYR A 65 8.21 -0.34 11.72
C TYR A 65 7.53 0.55 10.68
N PHE A 66 6.19 0.52 10.59
CA PHE A 66 5.45 1.42 9.69
C PHE A 66 5.65 2.89 10.03
N HIS A 67 5.71 3.20 11.33
CA HIS A 67 6.01 4.54 11.83
C HIS A 67 7.43 4.97 11.42
N GLN A 68 8.45 4.13 11.66
CA GLN A 68 9.82 4.41 11.23
C GLN A 68 9.93 4.55 9.71
N ALA A 69 9.32 3.66 8.94
CA ALA A 69 9.30 3.73 7.47
C ALA A 69 8.71 5.06 6.99
N SER A 70 7.59 5.49 7.59
CA SER A 70 6.94 6.77 7.28
C SER A 70 7.84 7.97 7.55
N VAL A 71 8.55 8.00 8.68
CA VAL A 71 9.46 9.09 9.03
C VAL A 71 10.67 9.09 8.11
N SER A 72 11.30 7.92 7.90
CA SER A 72 12.42 7.75 6.97
C SER A 72 12.05 8.17 5.55
N PHE A 73 10.84 7.87 5.08
CA PHE A 73 10.35 8.29 3.77
C PHE A 73 10.31 9.81 3.63
N ARG A 74 9.72 10.50 4.61
CA ARG A 74 9.69 11.98 4.57
C ARG A 74 11.09 12.58 4.59
N ASN A 75 11.98 12.04 5.43
CA ASN A 75 13.36 12.49 5.49
C ASN A 75 14.07 12.30 4.14
N PHE A 76 13.85 11.15 3.50
CA PHE A 76 14.39 10.85 2.18
C PHE A 76 13.89 11.83 1.11
N VAL A 77 12.57 12.07 1.03
CA VAL A 77 12.00 13.05 0.09
C VAL A 77 12.53 14.46 0.36
N TRP A 78 12.62 14.86 1.63
CA TRP A 78 13.19 16.15 2.01
C TRP A 78 14.67 16.30 1.61
N MET A 79 15.48 15.24 1.73
CA MET A 79 16.86 15.27 1.28
C MET A 79 16.96 15.38 -0.25
N GLN A 80 16.09 14.70 -1.00
CA GLN A 80 16.04 14.81 -2.46
C GLN A 80 15.70 16.23 -2.91
N THR A 81 14.71 16.87 -2.29
CA THR A 81 14.33 18.26 -2.65
C THR A 81 15.48 19.24 -2.41
N GLN A 82 16.31 19.02 -1.38
CA GLN A 82 17.50 19.85 -1.14
C GLN A 82 18.63 19.60 -2.14
N THR A 83 18.81 18.36 -2.59
CA THR A 83 19.96 17.97 -3.43
C THR A 83 19.71 18.22 -4.93
N ARG A 84 18.49 18.61 -5.33
CA ARG A 84 18.07 18.84 -6.74
C ARG A 84 18.39 17.66 -7.69
N VAL A 85 18.47 16.45 -7.16
CA VAL A 85 18.65 15.25 -7.99
C VAL A 85 17.29 14.89 -8.55
N GLY A 86 17.10 15.09 -9.85
CA GLY A 86 15.95 14.54 -10.56
C GLY A 86 15.96 13.02 -10.44
N GLY A 87 14.88 12.44 -9.91
CA GLY A 87 14.77 11.00 -9.72
C GLY A 87 14.71 10.25 -11.05
N ILE A 88 15.29 9.06 -11.10
CA ILE A 88 15.04 8.10 -12.18
C ILE A 88 13.58 7.66 -12.08
N PHE A 89 12.87 7.53 -13.20
CA PHE A 89 11.44 7.19 -13.25
C PHE A 89 11.05 5.96 -12.40
N GLU A 90 11.89 4.92 -12.40
CA GLU A 90 11.68 3.73 -11.55
C GLU A 90 11.81 4.02 -10.05
N THR A 91 12.68 4.96 -9.67
CA THR A 91 12.79 5.42 -8.28
C THR A 91 11.53 6.18 -7.87
N GLN A 92 10.99 7.02 -8.75
CA GLN A 92 9.74 7.75 -8.53
C GLN A 92 8.54 6.80 -8.37
N ARG A 93 8.45 5.73 -9.16
CA ARG A 93 7.40 4.71 -9.01
C ARG A 93 7.49 3.96 -7.68
N LEU A 94 8.71 3.58 -7.28
CA LEU A 94 8.93 2.95 -5.98
C LEU A 94 8.58 3.89 -4.83
N GLU A 95 8.94 5.18 -4.94
CA GLU A 95 8.58 6.22 -3.97
C GLU A 95 7.07 6.34 -3.81
N GLN A 96 6.34 6.44 -4.92
CA GLN A 96 4.87 6.45 -4.92
C GLN A 96 4.32 5.24 -4.17
N ARG A 97 4.73 4.02 -4.56
CA ARG A 97 4.24 2.77 -3.94
C ARG A 97 4.53 2.73 -2.45
N LEU A 98 5.73 3.14 -2.02
CA LEU A 98 6.13 3.16 -0.61
C LEU A 98 5.35 4.21 0.19
N HIS A 99 5.13 5.40 -0.38
CA HIS A 99 4.31 6.44 0.25
C HIS A 99 2.91 5.90 0.58
N TRP A 100 2.22 5.38 -0.45
CA TRP A 100 0.86 4.88 -0.34
C TRP A 100 0.77 3.66 0.57
N SER A 101 1.74 2.75 0.50
CA SER A 101 1.79 1.56 1.34
C SER A 101 2.00 1.91 2.82
N CYS A 102 2.89 2.86 3.12
CA CYS A 102 3.12 3.35 4.49
C CYS A 102 1.90 4.09 5.04
N MET A 103 1.27 4.94 4.22
CA MET A 103 0.05 5.66 4.60
C MET A 103 -1.07 4.68 4.93
N LYS A 104 -1.36 3.73 4.02
CA LYS A 104 -2.38 2.69 4.20
C LYS A 104 -2.15 1.91 5.49
N SER A 105 -0.98 1.29 5.63
CA SER A 105 -0.68 0.38 6.76
C SER A 105 -0.66 1.13 8.10
N GLY A 106 -0.21 2.39 8.11
CA GLY A 106 -0.26 3.24 9.30
C GLY A 106 -1.68 3.59 9.73
N LEU A 107 -2.61 3.72 8.79
CA LEU A 107 -4.02 4.01 9.07
C LEU A 107 -4.80 2.77 9.49
N GLU A 108 -4.52 1.61 8.90
CA GLU A 108 -5.14 0.33 9.27
C GLU A 108 -4.98 0.00 10.74
N ILE A 109 -3.77 0.20 11.25
CA ILE A 109 -3.40 -0.24 12.59
C ILE A 109 -3.70 0.81 13.66
N ARG A 110 -4.04 2.04 13.24
CA ARG A 110 -4.26 3.19 14.12
C ARG A 110 -5.40 2.99 15.14
N PRO A 111 -6.55 2.38 14.80
CA PRO A 111 -7.62 2.16 15.76
C PRO A 111 -7.17 1.30 16.95
N GLU A 112 -6.25 0.36 16.71
CA GLU A 112 -5.75 -0.59 17.72
C GLU A 112 -4.62 -0.02 18.59
N ILE A 113 -3.95 1.03 18.11
CA ILE A 113 -2.72 1.56 18.73
C ILE A 113 -2.88 3.06 18.93
N PRO A 114 -3.23 3.52 20.15
CA PRO A 114 -3.44 4.93 20.47
C PRO A 114 -2.11 5.67 20.68
N LEU A 115 -1.15 5.49 19.76
CA LEU A 115 0.14 6.17 19.75
C LEU A 115 0.15 7.30 18.72
N PRO A 116 1.09 8.27 18.84
CA PRO A 116 1.17 9.39 17.91
C PRO A 116 1.29 8.95 16.46
N SER A 117 0.58 9.62 15.56
CA SER A 117 0.65 9.31 14.14
C SER A 117 2.01 9.70 13.57
N SER A 118 2.52 8.91 12.62
CA SER A 118 3.78 9.24 11.96
C SER A 118 3.74 10.60 11.25
N GLY A 119 2.57 11.06 10.83
CA GLY A 119 2.38 12.29 10.05
C GLY A 119 2.36 12.08 8.53
N ILE A 120 2.57 10.85 8.05
CA ILE A 120 2.62 10.53 6.61
C ILE A 120 1.31 10.88 5.89
N ALA A 121 0.16 10.75 6.57
CA ALA A 121 -1.14 11.05 5.98
C ALA A 121 -1.41 12.54 5.76
N ARG A 122 -0.61 13.42 6.37
CA ARG A 122 -0.64 14.88 6.18
C ARG A 122 0.53 15.37 5.34
N PHE A 123 1.33 14.46 4.82
CA PHE A 123 2.48 14.80 3.99
C PHE A 123 1.98 15.07 2.57
N ASP A 124 2.23 16.28 2.07
CA ASP A 124 1.83 16.70 0.72
C ASP A 124 2.74 16.05 -0.33
N TYR A 125 2.50 14.77 -0.60
CA TYR A 125 3.17 14.03 -1.66
C TYR A 125 2.52 14.37 -3.02
N PRO A 126 3.30 14.69 -4.06
CA PRO A 126 2.80 15.29 -5.30
C PRO A 126 1.88 14.37 -6.10
N ASP A 127 2.08 13.05 -6.05
CA ASP A 127 1.31 12.11 -6.85
C ASP A 127 0.03 11.67 -6.14
N MET A 128 -1.10 11.82 -6.83
CA MET A 128 -2.42 11.47 -6.30
C MET A 128 -2.63 9.95 -6.17
N PHE A 129 -2.03 9.15 -7.04
CA PHE A 129 -2.08 7.69 -6.99
C PHE A 129 -0.75 7.13 -7.49
N PRO A 130 -0.35 5.91 -7.07
CA PRO A 130 0.84 5.29 -7.61
C PRO A 130 0.62 4.89 -9.08
N SER A 131 1.68 4.98 -9.88
CA SER A 131 1.67 4.51 -11.26
C SER A 131 1.64 2.98 -11.31
N PRO A 132 0.96 2.35 -12.28
CA PRO A 132 0.99 0.92 -12.46
C PRO A 132 2.43 0.40 -12.66
N PRO A 133 2.73 -0.83 -12.19
CA PRO A 133 3.97 -1.54 -12.51
C PRO A 133 4.28 -1.55 -14.00
N SER A 134 5.57 -1.58 -14.37
CA SER A 134 6.02 -1.55 -15.77
C SER A 134 5.46 -2.72 -16.59
N GLU A 135 5.29 -3.90 -15.98
CA GLU A 135 4.68 -5.08 -16.62
C GLU A 135 3.20 -4.86 -16.97
N LEU A 136 2.49 -4.04 -16.19
CA LEU A 136 1.07 -3.72 -16.39
C LEU A 136 0.85 -2.51 -17.32
N ALA A 137 1.86 -1.65 -17.48
CA ALA A 137 1.75 -0.44 -18.30
C ALA A 137 2.00 -0.67 -19.81
N SER A 138 2.52 -1.84 -20.20
CA SER A 138 2.92 -2.14 -21.58
C SER A 138 2.21 -3.39 -22.11
N PRO A 139 1.28 -3.30 -23.09
CA PRO A 139 0.65 -4.47 -23.71
C PRO A 139 1.58 -5.25 -24.68
N SER A 140 2.89 -5.01 -24.64
CA SER A 140 3.86 -5.69 -25.50
C SER A 140 4.38 -6.95 -24.81
N SER A 141 3.77 -8.06 -25.19
CA SER A 141 4.26 -9.42 -25.08
C SER A 141 5.78 -9.53 -25.29
N GLN A 142 6.51 -9.81 -24.21
CA GLN A 142 7.70 -10.65 -24.30
C GLN A 142 7.41 -11.94 -23.53
N PRO A 143 7.41 -13.11 -24.18
CA PRO A 143 7.44 -14.37 -23.46
C PRO A 143 8.72 -14.39 -22.63
N GLN A 144 8.60 -14.35 -21.30
CA GLN A 144 9.71 -14.70 -20.43
C GLN A 144 10.01 -16.18 -20.64
N GLU A 145 10.92 -16.49 -21.57
CA GLU A 145 11.56 -17.81 -21.71
C GLU A 145 12.54 -18.07 -20.55
N LEU A 146 12.08 -17.95 -19.31
CA LEU A 146 12.69 -18.62 -18.16
C LEU A 146 11.62 -19.49 -17.51
N GLY A 147 11.71 -20.78 -17.81
CA GLY A 147 10.69 -21.77 -17.53
C GLY A 147 10.16 -21.78 -16.10
N GLY A 148 8.84 -21.86 -15.98
CA GLY A 148 8.16 -22.36 -14.78
C GLY A 148 6.98 -21.52 -14.27
N LEU A 149 6.76 -20.29 -14.74
CA LEU A 149 5.64 -19.47 -14.28
C LEU A 149 4.37 -19.68 -15.13
N PRO A 150 3.18 -19.85 -14.51
CA PRO A 150 1.93 -19.98 -15.25
C PRO A 150 1.66 -18.76 -16.15
N PRO A 151 1.08 -18.94 -17.34
CA PRO A 151 0.87 -17.88 -18.32
C PRO A 151 -0.22 -16.84 -17.95
N ASP A 152 -0.83 -16.95 -16.76
CA ASP A 152 -2.05 -16.21 -16.36
C ASP A 152 -1.81 -15.14 -15.27
N ILE A 153 -0.54 -14.82 -14.97
CA ILE A 153 -0.19 -13.87 -13.89
C ILE A 153 -0.56 -12.42 -14.26
N GLY A 154 -0.55 -12.08 -15.55
CA GLY A 154 -0.89 -10.73 -16.04
C GLY A 154 -2.26 -10.20 -15.59
N PRO A 155 -3.38 -10.88 -15.88
CA PRO A 155 -4.72 -10.41 -15.51
C PRO A 155 -4.95 -10.42 -13.99
N GLU A 156 -4.38 -11.37 -13.25
CA GLU A 156 -4.48 -11.39 -11.79
C GLU A 156 -3.70 -10.24 -11.13
N GLU A 157 -2.52 -9.92 -11.65
CA GLU A 157 -1.71 -8.79 -11.18
C GLU A 157 -2.37 -7.45 -11.49
N GLU A 158 -2.97 -7.32 -12.69
CA GLU A 158 -3.76 -6.15 -13.10
C GLU A 158 -4.97 -5.95 -12.17
N ARG A 159 -5.72 -7.03 -11.92
CA ARG A 159 -6.86 -7.00 -11.01
C ARG A 159 -6.44 -6.64 -9.58
N SER A 160 -5.33 -7.20 -9.12
CA SER A 160 -4.76 -6.88 -7.80
C SER A 160 -4.36 -5.41 -7.70
N TRP A 161 -3.85 -4.84 -8.80
CA TRP A 161 -3.53 -3.42 -8.88
C TRP A 161 -4.78 -2.54 -8.79
N PHE A 162 -5.85 -2.88 -9.51
CA PHE A 162 -7.12 -2.17 -9.38
C PHE A 162 -7.71 -2.25 -7.98
N TYR A 163 -7.66 -3.41 -7.33
CA TYR A 163 -8.06 -3.54 -5.92
C TYR A 163 -7.23 -2.65 -5.00
N TYR A 164 -5.92 -2.58 -5.22
CA TYR A 164 -5.05 -1.71 -4.45
C TYR A 164 -5.40 -0.23 -4.64
N LEU A 165 -5.65 0.21 -5.88
CA LEU A 165 -6.08 1.59 -6.19
C LEU A 165 -7.45 1.93 -5.58
N ALA A 166 -8.42 1.02 -5.71
CA ALA A 166 -9.74 1.17 -5.09
C ALA A 166 -9.62 1.30 -3.57
N GLU A 167 -8.75 0.50 -2.96
CA GLU A 167 -8.56 0.53 -1.51
C GLU A 167 -7.92 1.85 -1.03
N ILE A 168 -6.85 2.32 -1.66
CA ILE A 168 -6.21 3.59 -1.25
C ILE A 168 -7.12 4.79 -1.52
N SER A 169 -7.90 4.79 -2.62
CA SER A 169 -8.86 5.86 -2.92
C SER A 169 -9.96 5.92 -1.87
N TYR A 170 -10.59 4.78 -1.54
CA TYR A 170 -11.58 4.67 -0.47
C TYR A 170 -11.03 5.15 0.87
N ARG A 171 -9.81 4.72 1.26
CA ARG A 171 -9.18 5.15 2.52
C ARG A 171 -8.94 6.65 2.57
N ARG A 172 -8.53 7.29 1.48
CA ARG A 172 -8.36 8.75 1.43
C ARG A 172 -9.68 9.46 1.63
N MET A 173 -10.73 8.99 0.96
CA MET A 173 -12.07 9.55 1.08
C MET A 173 -12.58 9.46 2.51
N MET A 174 -12.44 8.29 3.15
CA MET A 174 -12.78 8.10 4.56
C MET A 174 -11.95 8.97 5.50
N ASN A 175 -10.64 9.08 5.30
CA ASN A 175 -9.81 9.97 6.12
C ASN A 175 -10.19 11.43 5.95
N ARG A 176 -10.49 11.87 4.72
CA ARG A 176 -10.96 13.21 4.43
C ARG A 176 -12.30 13.46 5.14
N ALA A 177 -13.23 12.52 5.09
CA ALA A 177 -14.50 12.63 5.80
C ALA A 177 -14.28 12.78 7.30
N VAL A 178 -13.46 11.91 7.91
CA VAL A 178 -13.14 11.96 9.34
C VAL A 178 -12.48 13.30 9.72
N VAL A 179 -11.49 13.76 8.96
CA VAL A 179 -10.80 15.04 9.22
C VAL A 179 -11.74 16.22 9.03
N THR A 180 -12.61 16.19 8.02
CA THR A 180 -13.54 17.29 7.70
C THR A 180 -14.62 17.41 8.76
N LEU A 181 -15.19 16.28 9.17
CA LEU A 181 -16.24 16.22 10.19
C LEU A 181 -15.67 16.46 11.59
N ARG A 182 -14.51 15.90 11.95
CA ARG A 182 -13.97 16.01 13.31
C ARG A 182 -12.98 17.16 13.51
N ARG A 183 -12.78 18.04 12.53
CA ARG A 183 -11.69 19.04 12.51
C ARG A 183 -11.54 19.81 13.83
N ASN A 184 -12.66 20.22 14.42
CA ASN A 184 -12.73 21.06 15.60
C ASN A 184 -13.54 20.42 16.75
N GLY A 185 -13.79 19.11 16.65
CA GLY A 185 -14.56 18.34 17.63
C GLY A 185 -16.05 18.68 17.65
N GLU A 186 -16.74 18.11 18.64
CA GLU A 186 -18.21 18.18 18.77
C GLU A 186 -18.71 19.61 19.08
N ASN A 187 -17.89 20.43 19.72
CA ASN A 187 -18.23 21.82 20.07
C ASN A 187 -18.50 22.68 18.83
N ASP A 188 -17.82 22.41 17.72
CA ASP A 188 -18.04 23.13 16.46
C ASP A 188 -19.33 22.71 15.76
N TRP A 189 -19.76 21.46 15.93
CA TRP A 189 -21.03 20.99 15.39
C TRP A 189 -22.20 21.71 16.02
N ILE A 190 -22.11 21.99 17.33
CA ILE A 190 -23.13 22.72 18.07
C ILE A 190 -23.16 24.21 17.64
N ARG A 191 -22.00 24.77 17.30
CA ARG A 191 -21.86 26.19 16.92
C ARG A 191 -22.32 26.47 15.49
N ASP A 192 -22.06 25.55 14.56
CA ASP A 192 -22.30 25.75 13.13
C ASP A 192 -22.71 24.43 12.46
N ILE A 193 -23.90 23.94 12.82
CA ILE A 193 -24.45 22.69 12.29
C ILE A 193 -24.69 22.77 10.78
N GLU A 194 -25.03 23.95 10.26
CA GLU A 194 -25.32 24.15 8.84
C GLU A 194 -24.06 23.96 7.98
N SER A 195 -22.90 24.48 8.40
CA SER A 195 -21.63 24.23 7.71
C SER A 195 -21.24 22.75 7.74
N ILE A 196 -21.54 22.04 8.83
CA ILE A 196 -21.25 20.60 8.94
C ILE A 196 -22.16 19.79 8.02
N LEU A 197 -23.46 20.11 7.95
CA LEU A 197 -24.40 19.46 7.02
C LEU A 197 -23.95 19.65 5.58
N LYS A 198 -23.61 20.89 5.19
CA LYS A 198 -23.09 21.17 3.84
C LYS A 198 -21.84 20.35 3.51
N ARG A 199 -20.87 20.29 4.42
CA ARG A 199 -19.65 19.48 4.23
C ARG A 199 -19.97 17.98 4.14
N SER A 200 -20.98 17.52 4.85
CA SER A 200 -21.46 16.13 4.79
C SER A 200 -22.07 15.83 3.43
N ASP A 201 -22.91 16.73 2.92
CA ASP A 201 -23.52 16.59 1.58
C ASP A 201 -22.45 16.58 0.48
N ASP A 202 -21.46 17.49 0.54
CA ASP A 202 -20.33 17.52 -0.39
C ASP A 202 -19.53 16.19 -0.39
N LEU A 203 -19.43 15.52 0.76
CA LEU A 203 -18.75 14.22 0.89
C LEU A 203 -19.62 13.09 0.34
N ASP A 204 -20.93 13.13 0.58
CA ASP A 204 -21.89 12.15 0.08
C ASP A 204 -21.97 12.19 -1.46
N GLU A 205 -21.96 13.39 -2.07
CA GLU A 205 -21.86 13.54 -3.51
C GLU A 205 -20.58 12.94 -4.08
N GLN A 206 -19.43 13.16 -3.44
CA GLN A 206 -18.16 12.57 -3.87
C GLN A 206 -18.15 11.04 -3.76
N ILE A 207 -18.77 10.48 -2.71
CA ILE A 207 -18.93 9.03 -2.55
C ILE A 207 -19.79 8.48 -3.69
N LYS A 208 -20.92 9.13 -3.99
CA LYS A 208 -21.82 8.73 -5.09
C LYS A 208 -21.11 8.75 -6.45
N VAL A 209 -20.33 9.80 -6.73
CA VAL A 209 -19.54 9.89 -7.97
C VAL A 209 -18.53 8.75 -8.07
N TRP A 210 -17.84 8.42 -6.98
CA TRP A 210 -16.90 7.30 -6.97
C TRP A 210 -17.58 5.94 -7.19
N PHE A 211 -18.76 5.74 -6.59
CA PHE A 211 -19.57 4.53 -6.80
C PHE A 211 -20.16 4.43 -8.20
N ALA A 212 -20.40 5.55 -8.88
CA ALA A 212 -20.92 5.60 -10.25
C ALA A 212 -19.82 5.43 -11.32
N PHE A 213 -18.54 5.47 -10.92
CA PHE A 213 -17.40 5.23 -11.81
C PHE A 213 -17.43 3.89 -12.58
N PRO A 214 -18.03 2.79 -12.10
CA PRO A 214 -18.18 1.55 -12.87
C PRO A 214 -19.21 1.61 -14.01
N ASP A 215 -20.12 2.60 -14.02
CA ASP A 215 -21.25 2.67 -14.97
C ASP A 215 -20.99 3.61 -16.16
N LEU A 216 -19.79 4.19 -16.26
CA LEU A 216 -19.32 4.86 -17.49
C LEU A 216 -18.75 3.80 -18.43
N ASP A 217 -19.66 3.06 -19.07
CA ASP A 217 -19.34 2.21 -20.21
C ASP A 217 -18.66 3.04 -21.32
N PRO A 218 -17.72 2.43 -22.07
CA PRO A 218 -17.05 3.10 -23.18
C PRO A 218 -18.00 3.16 -24.38
N ASP A 219 -18.45 4.36 -24.73
CA ASP A 219 -18.93 4.65 -26.09
C ASP A 219 -17.78 4.59 -27.12
#